data_AF-A0A936N842-F1
#
_entry.id   AF-A0A936N842-F1
#
_cell.length_a   1.000
_cell.length_b   1.000
_cell.length_c   1.000
_cell.angle_alpha   90.00
_cell.angle_beta   90.00
_cell.angle_gamma   90.00
#
_symmetry.space_group_name_H-M   'P 1'
#
loop_
_entity.id
_entity.type
_entity.pdbx_description
1 polymer ?
#
loop_
_entity_poly.entity_id
_entity_poly.type
_entity_poly.pdbx_seq_one_letter_code
_entity_poly.pdbx_strand_id
1 'polypeptide(L)' 'MNQELNPCPFCNAKKDVVLVDLNKLLYWVKCNDCMASGPKCKKPENAVKLWNDAWEAQIPF' A
#
# COMPACT_ATOMS: atom_id res chain seq x y z
N MET A 1 -6.91 7.39 -12.94
CA MET A 1 -7.16 8.00 -11.62
C MET A 1 -5.88 7.85 -10.82
N ASN A 2 -5.24 8.96 -10.41
CA ASN A 2 -4.06 8.92 -9.55
C ASN A 2 -4.53 9.00 -8.09
N GLN A 3 -4.80 7.86 -7.46
CA GLN A 3 -4.98 7.84 -6.01
C GLN A 3 -3.59 7.92 -5.36
N GLU A 4 -3.37 8.94 -4.54
CA GLU A 4 -2.14 9.08 -3.76
C GLU A 4 -2.09 8.04 -2.64
N LEU A 5 -0.90 7.54 -2.33
CA LEU A 5 -0.68 6.57 -1.26
C LEU A 5 -0.62 7.29 0.08
N ASN A 6 -1.42 6.83 1.04
CA ASN A 6 -1.30 7.25 2.42
C ASN A 6 0.05 6.79 3.01
N PRO A 7 0.55 7.47 4.07
CA PRO A 7 1.78 7.05 4.75
C PRO A 7 1.68 5.64 5.33
N CYS A 8 2.80 5.13 5.82
CA CYS A 8 2.83 3.80 6.43
C CYS A 8 2.20 3.80 7.83
N PRO A 9 1.11 3.05 8.10
CA PRO A 9 0.44 3.09 9.41
C PRO A 9 1.28 2.52 10.55
N PHE A 10 2.38 1.82 10.23
CA PHE A 10 3.23 1.16 11.21
C PHE A 10 4.42 2.02 11.65
N CYS A 11 5.02 2.81 10.74
CA CYS A 11 6.20 3.62 11.04
C CYS A 11 6.04 5.10 10.69
N ASN A 12 4.88 5.52 10.17
CA ASN A 12 4.58 6.87 9.70
C ASN A 12 5.51 7.40 8.59
N ALA A 13 6.26 6.53 7.91
CA ALA A 13 7.04 6.91 6.74
C ALA A 13 6.11 7.39 5.61
N LYS A 14 6.32 8.61 5.14
CA LYS A 14 5.51 9.24 4.08
C LYS A 14 6.03 9.01 2.67
N LYS A 15 7.36 8.91 2.50
CA LYS A 15 8.02 8.92 1.18
C LYS A 15 8.45 7.54 0.69
N ASP A 16 8.48 6.56 1.57
CA ASP A 16 8.97 5.21 1.28
C ASP A 16 7.85 4.17 1.12
N VAL A 17 6.62 4.63 0.86
CA VAL A 17 5.49 3.78 0.52
C VAL A 17 5.34 3.73 -0.99
N VAL A 18 5.41 2.53 -1.57
CA VAL A 18 5.42 2.32 -3.02
C VAL A 18 4.41 1.27 -3.44
N LEU A 19 3.81 1.45 -4.62
CA LEU A 19 3.05 0.42 -5.31
C LEU A 19 4.02 -0.51 -6.05
N VAL A 20 3.96 -1.79 -5.76
CA VAL A 20 4.74 -2.83 -6.42
C VAL A 20 3.88 -3.51 -7.48
N ASP A 21 4.45 -3.70 -8.66
CA ASP A 21 3.89 -4.46 -9.77
C ASP A 21 4.73 -5.72 -10.01
N LEU A 22 4.10 -6.89 -9.89
CA LEU A 22 4.66 -8.17 -10.30
C LEU A 22 4.06 -8.60 -11.63
N ASN A 23 4.75 -8.24 -12.72
CA ASN A 23 4.46 -8.64 -14.10
C ASN A 23 3.01 -8.41 -14.54
N LYS A 24 2.37 -7.35 -14.06
CA LYS A 24 0.97 -6.98 -14.30
C LYS A 24 -0.06 -7.97 -13.79
N LEU A 25 0.36 -8.98 -13.02
CA LEU A 25 -0.50 -10.04 -12.49
C LEU A 25 -0.93 -9.74 -11.05
N LEU A 26 -0.01 -9.19 -10.26
CA LEU A 26 -0.21 -8.92 -8.85
C LEU A 26 0.37 -7.55 -8.49
N TYR A 27 -0.41 -6.78 -7.75
CA TYR A 27 -0.06 -5.46 -7.25
C TYR A 27 -0.23 -5.43 -5.75
N TRP A 28 0.68 -4.81 -5.03
CA TRP A 28 0.53 -4.54 -3.59
C TRP A 28 1.27 -3.26 -3.23
N VAL A 29 0.87 -2.64 -2.12
CA VAL A 29 1.62 -1.52 -1.55
C VAL A 29 2.61 -2.04 -0.51
N LYS A 30 3.81 -1.48 -0.48
CA LYS A 30 4.85 -1.81 0.49
C LYS A 30 5.45 -0.52 1.05
N CYS A 31 5.75 -0.53 2.35
CA CYS A 31 6.68 0.41 2.95
C CYS A 31 8.11 -0.14 2.89
N ASN A 32 9.06 0.62 2.35
CA ASN A 32 10.48 0.22 2.30
C ASN A 32 11.23 0.46 3.62
N ASP A 33 10.67 1.25 4.52
CA ASP A 33 11.27 1.56 5.82
C ASP A 33 11.02 0.42 6.82
N CYS A 34 9.76 0.14 7.16
CA CYS A 34 9.41 -0.94 8.10
C CYS A 34 9.09 -2.29 7.44
N MET A 35 9.18 -2.39 6.11
CA MET A 35 8.89 -3.60 5.33
C MET A 35 7.42 -4.08 5.37
N ALA A 36 6.51 -3.32 6.02
CA ALA A 36 5.08 -3.62 6.00
C ALA A 36 4.56 -3.67 4.56
N SER A 37 3.69 -4.65 4.28
CA SER A 37 3.13 -4.87 2.96
C SER A 37 1.63 -5.08 3.06
N GLY A 38 0.88 -4.43 2.16
CA GLY A 38 -0.54 -4.63 2.01
C GLY A 38 -0.87 -5.92 1.24
N PRO A 39 -2.17 -6.27 1.16
CA PRO A 39 -2.64 -7.44 0.43
C PRO A 39 -2.36 -7.34 -1.08
N LYS A 40 -2.06 -8.49 -1.70
CA LYS A 40 -1.84 -8.59 -3.15
C LYS A 40 -3.18 -8.61 -3.90
N CYS A 41 -3.27 -7.79 -4.93
CA CYS A 41 -4.46 -7.58 -5.74
C CYS A 41 -4.18 -7.79 -7.23
N LYS A 42 -5.20 -8.14 -8.01
CA LYS A 42 -5.09 -8.24 -9.48
C LYS A 42 -5.12 -6.88 -10.20
N LYS A 43 -5.47 -5.81 -9.49
CA LYS A 43 -5.58 -4.45 -10.03
C LYS A 43 -4.78 -3.49 -9.14
N PRO A 44 -4.05 -2.53 -9.74
CA PRO A 44 -3.28 -1.54 -8.97
C PRO A 44 -4.19 -0.65 -8.12
N GLU A 45 -5.36 -0.25 -8.62
CA GLU A 45 -6.29 0.60 -7.87
C GLU A 45 -6.76 -0.07 -6.56
N ASN A 46 -6.98 -1.38 -6.61
CA ASN A 46 -7.40 -2.14 -5.43
C ASN A 46 -6.28 -2.21 -4.38
N ALA A 47 -5.03 -2.34 -4.80
CA ALA A 47 -3.88 -2.36 -3.88
C ALA A 47 -3.73 -1.01 -3.15
N VAL A 48 -3.86 0.11 -3.89
CA VAL A 48 -3.84 1.46 -3.33
C VAL A 48 -5.02 1.68 -2.39
N LYS A 49 -6.23 1.29 -2.81
CA LYS A 49 -7.44 1.43 -2.00
C LYS A 49 -7.32 0.69 -0.67
N LEU A 50 -6.92 -0.59 -0.69
CA LEU A 50 -6.82 -1.39 0.53
C LEU A 50 -5.77 -0.84 1.50
N TRP A 51 -4.65 -0.33 0.99
CA TRP A 51 -3.65 0.33 1.81
C TRP A 51 -4.21 1.58 2.50
N ASN A 52 -4.86 2.44 1.72
CA ASN A 52 -5.44 3.68 2.24
C ASN A 52 -6.59 3.40 3.22
N ASP A 53 -7.45 2.42 2.95
CA ASP A 53 -8.52 2.00 3.85
C ASP A 53 -7.98 1.54 5.21
N ALA A 54 -6.87 0.79 5.23
CA ALA A 54 -6.26 0.34 6.49
C ALA A 54 -5.56 1.46 7.26
N TRP A 55 -4.99 2.44 6.55
CA TRP A 55 -4.50 3.66 7.18
C TRP A 55 -5.63 4.42 7.89
N GLU A 56 -6.77 4.63 7.21
CA GLU A 56 -7.94 5.30 7.81
C GLU A 56 -8.53 4.51 8.98
N ALA A 57 -8.57 3.19 8.86
CA ALA A 57 -9.10 2.32 9.91
C ALA A 57 -8.16 2.20 11.13
N GLN A 58 -6.89 2.63 11.03
CA GLN A 58 -5.84 2.33 12.00
C GLN A 58 -5.74 0.83 12.36
N ILE A 59 -6.15 -0.05 11.44
CA ILE A 59 -6.13 -1.50 11.66
C ILE A 59 -4.80 -2.05 11.15
N PRO A 60 -3.92 -2.61 12.00
CA PRO A 60 -2.75 -3.34 11.54
C PRO A 60 -3.20 -4.64 10.85
N PHE A 61 -2.71 -4.86 9.62
CA PHE A 61 -2.88 -6.10 8.86
C PHE A 61 -2.17 -7.30 9.50
#